data_AF-A0A1B8F729-F1
#
_entry.id   AF-A0A1B8F729-F1
#
_cell.length_a   1.000
_cell.length_b   1.000
_cell.length_c   1.000
_cell.angle_alpha   90.00
_cell.angle_beta   90.00
_cell.angle_gamma   90.00
#
_symmetry.space_group_name_H-M   'P 1'
#
loop_
_entity.id
_entity.type
_entity.pdbx_description
1 polymer ?
#
loop_
_entity_poly.entity_id
_entity_poly.type
_entity_poly.pdbx_seq_one_letter_code
_entity_poly.pdbx_strand_id
1 'polypeptide(L)'
;MEPIPPNITFSPAIPLPSPFVPATRIKELRQYLSDEKHHSIQLAGQQVNFAAGQQANIAAAIKAYEEGVIDGSARTYFVNGKIVSKGEAYKGYGHVWIE
;
A
#
# COMPACT_ATOMS: atom_id res chain seq x y z
N MET A 1 23.60 -45.76 5.13
CA MET A 1 23.34 -44.31 5.25
C MET A 1 23.56 -43.96 6.71
N GLU A 2 24.46 -43.03 7.00
CA GLU A 2 24.63 -42.52 8.37
C GLU A 2 23.42 -41.65 8.77
N PRO A 3 22.95 -41.75 10.03
CA PRO A 3 21.83 -40.95 10.50
C PRO A 3 22.24 -39.47 10.59
N ILE A 4 21.30 -38.59 10.21
CA ILE A 4 21.48 -37.15 10.32
C ILE A 4 21.61 -36.79 11.81
N PRO A 5 22.69 -36.12 12.24
CA PRO A 5 22.87 -35.75 13.64
C PRO A 5 21.70 -34.89 14.14
N PRO A 6 21.26 -35.06 15.40
CA PRO A 6 20.02 -34.48 15.93
C PRO A 6 20.03 -32.94 16.07
N ASN A 7 21.13 -32.27 15.73
CA ASN A 7 21.33 -30.84 15.96
C ASN A 7 21.71 -30.07 14.68
N ILE A 8 21.25 -30.53 13.51
CA ILE A 8 21.43 -29.75 12.27
C ILE A 8 20.32 -28.69 12.17
N THR A 9 20.72 -27.43 12.28
CA THR A 9 19.89 -26.28 11.91
C THR A 9 20.12 -25.92 10.46
N PHE A 10 19.09 -26.00 9.63
CA PHE A 10 19.14 -25.56 8.24
C PHE A 10 18.63 -24.13 8.13
N SER A 11 19.43 -23.24 7.54
CA SER A 11 18.93 -21.94 7.08
C SER A 11 18.05 -22.14 5.84
N PRO A 12 16.95 -21.40 5.69
CA PRO A 12 16.11 -21.50 4.50
C PRO A 12 16.90 -21.09 3.26
N ALA A 13 16.67 -21.78 2.14
CA ALA A 13 17.30 -21.46 0.85
C ALA A 13 16.89 -20.07 0.32
N ILE A 14 15.72 -19.56 0.76
CA ILE A 14 15.25 -18.21 0.49
C ILE A 14 15.42 -17.40 1.79
N PRO A 15 16.11 -16.25 1.77
CA PRO A 15 16.18 -15.36 2.91
C PRO A 15 14.78 -15.02 3.41
N LEU A 16 14.59 -14.98 4.72
CA LEU A 16 13.34 -14.50 5.28
C LEU A 16 13.11 -13.06 4.82
N PRO A 17 11.89 -12.69 4.39
CA PRO A 17 11.60 -11.32 4.01
C PRO A 17 11.85 -10.40 5.21
N SER A 18 12.39 -9.20 4.93
CA SER A 18 12.52 -8.18 5.95
C SER A 18 11.15 -7.87 6.58
N PRO A 19 11.08 -7.64 7.90
CA PRO A 19 9.85 -7.21 8.53
C PRO A 19 9.30 -5.95 7.85
N PHE A 20 7.99 -5.88 7.69
CA PHE A 20 7.34 -4.66 7.22
C PHE A 20 7.49 -3.56 8.28
N VAL A 21 7.90 -2.36 7.86
CA VAL A 21 8.11 -1.21 8.75
C VAL A 21 7.18 -0.07 8.29
N PRO A 22 6.09 0.22 9.04
CA PRO A 22 5.13 1.25 8.67
C PRO A 22 5.76 2.63 8.40
N ALA A 23 6.80 3.01 9.15
CA ALA A 23 7.48 4.28 8.95
C ALA A 23 8.15 4.40 7.57
N THR A 24 8.74 3.32 7.06
CA THR A 24 9.32 3.28 5.72
C THR A 24 8.23 3.45 4.68
N ARG A 25 7.10 2.76 4.85
CA ARG A 25 5.96 2.85 3.93
C ARG A 25 5.34 4.26 3.94
N ILE A 26 5.12 4.86 5.10
CA ILE A 26 4.64 6.24 5.22
C ILE A 26 5.54 7.21 4.45
N LYS A 27 6.87 7.03 4.52
CA LYS A 27 7.82 7.86 3.78
C LYS A 27 7.64 7.74 2.26
N GLU A 28 7.46 6.52 1.74
CA GLU A 28 7.16 6.29 0.31
C GLU A 28 5.84 6.93 -0.10
N LEU A 29 4.78 6.77 0.71
CA LEU A 29 3.47 7.37 0.45
C LEU A 29 3.54 8.90 0.38
N ARG A 30 4.35 9.52 1.24
CA ARG A 30 4.59 10.97 1.22
C ARG A 30 5.33 11.42 -0.05
N GLN A 31 6.21 10.58 -0.61
CA GLN A 31 6.88 10.89 -1.88
C GLN A 31 5.90 10.91 -3.06
N TYR A 32 4.91 9.99 -3.08
CA TYR A 32 3.87 10.01 -4.11
C TYR A 32 3.02 11.29 -4.09
N LEU A 33 2.87 11.92 -2.92
CA LEU A 33 2.16 13.19 -2.78
C LEU A 33 3.00 14.41 -3.20
N SER A 34 4.34 14.33 -3.10
CA SER A 34 5.24 15.44 -3.45
C SER A 34 5.57 15.52 -4.94
N ASP A 35 5.42 14.42 -5.69
CA ASP A 35 5.78 14.38 -7.10
C ASP A 35 4.65 14.91 -8.00
N GLU A 36 4.68 16.20 -8.35
CA GLU A 36 3.71 16.86 -9.24
C GLU A 36 3.45 16.10 -10.55
N LYS A 37 4.42 15.33 -11.05
CA LYS A 37 4.32 14.53 -12.28
C LYS A 37 3.34 13.35 -12.21
N HIS A 38 2.92 12.92 -11.02
CA HIS A 38 1.92 11.85 -10.87
C HIS A 38 0.46 12.34 -10.97
N HIS A 39 0.24 13.65 -11.19
CA HIS A 39 -1.06 14.30 -10.95
C HIS A 39 -1.88 14.65 -12.19
N SER A 40 -1.46 14.30 -13.40
CA SER A 40 -2.33 14.45 -14.58
C SER A 40 -2.09 13.40 -15.64
N ILE A 41 -3.10 12.56 -15.87
CA ILE A 41 -3.25 11.88 -17.16
C ILE A 41 -4.19 12.76 -17.98
N GLN A 42 -3.68 13.38 -19.05
CA GLN A 42 -4.52 14.03 -20.06
C GLN A 42 -5.20 12.95 -20.90
N LEU A 43 -6.47 12.69 -20.62
CA LEU A 43 -7.34 11.95 -21.52
C LEU A 43 -8.04 12.96 -22.43
N ALA A 44 -7.73 12.91 -23.73
CA ALA A 44 -8.45 13.62 -24.80
C ALA A 44 -8.66 15.14 -24.57
N GLY A 45 -7.62 15.86 -24.12
CA GLY A 45 -7.65 17.32 -24.01
C GLY A 45 -8.49 17.87 -22.83
N GLN A 46 -9.00 17.01 -21.95
CA GLN A 46 -9.72 17.39 -20.74
C GLN A 46 -8.85 17.08 -19.51
N GLN A 47 -8.60 18.09 -18.67
CA GLN A 47 -7.92 17.89 -17.40
C GLN A 47 -8.89 17.20 -16.44
N VAL A 48 -8.80 15.88 -16.33
CA VAL A 48 -9.62 15.12 -15.39
C VAL A 48 -8.87 15.00 -14.07
N ASN A 49 -9.42 15.57 -13.00
CA ASN A 49 -8.82 15.58 -11.66
C ASN A 49 -8.92 14.20 -10.95
N PHE A 50 -8.53 13.11 -11.61
CA PHE A 50 -8.36 11.79 -10.95
C PHE A 50 -7.32 11.84 -9.82
N ALA A 51 -6.38 12.78 -9.93
CA ALA A 51 -5.39 13.08 -8.91
C ALA A 51 -5.99 13.37 -7.53
N ALA A 52 -7.11 14.10 -7.45
CA ALA A 52 -7.69 14.47 -6.16
C ALA A 52 -8.18 13.25 -5.36
N GLY A 53 -8.78 12.27 -6.05
CA GLY A 53 -9.27 11.04 -5.43
C GLY A 53 -8.13 10.12 -4.96
N GLN A 54 -7.08 9.98 -5.77
CA GLN A 54 -5.92 9.17 -5.42
C GLN A 54 -5.08 9.82 -4.31
N GLN A 55 -4.87 11.15 -4.36
CA GLN A 55 -4.22 11.89 -3.28
C GLN A 55 -4.98 11.75 -1.96
N ALA A 56 -6.32 11.86 -1.98
CA ALA A 56 -7.14 11.66 -0.80
C ALA A 56 -6.99 10.24 -0.23
N ASN A 57 -6.91 9.22 -1.09
CA ASN A 57 -6.69 7.84 -0.66
C ASN A 57 -5.30 7.62 -0.04
N ILE A 58 -4.24 8.15 -0.66
CA ILE A 58 -2.86 8.05 -0.14
C ILE A 58 -2.75 8.79 1.21
N ALA A 59 -3.34 9.98 1.31
CA ALA A 59 -3.38 10.73 2.56
C ALA A 59 -4.13 9.96 3.67
N ALA A 60 -5.24 9.31 3.33
CA ALA A 60 -5.97 8.46 4.27
C ALA A 60 -5.16 7.21 4.69
N ALA A 61 -4.40 6.62 3.79
CA ALA A 61 -3.51 5.50 4.10
C ALA A 61 -2.38 5.91 5.07
N ILE A 62 -1.74 7.06 4.83
CA ILE A 62 -0.73 7.62 5.76
C ILE A 62 -1.34 7.79 7.15
N LYS A 63 -2.51 8.44 7.23
CA LYS A 63 -3.19 8.68 8.51
C LYS A 63 -3.54 7.37 9.21
N ALA A 64 -4.00 6.36 8.47
CA ALA A 64 -4.33 5.05 9.03
C ALA A 64 -3.11 4.33 9.64
N TYR A 65 -1.92 4.45 9.03
CA TYR A 65 -0.69 3.96 9.64
C TYR A 65 -0.27 4.78 10.86
N GLU A 66 -0.36 6.11 10.80
CA GLU A 66 0.03 7.00 11.91
C GLU A 66 -0.86 6.82 13.16
N GLU A 67 -2.15 6.56 12.95
CA GLU A 67 -3.11 6.27 14.02
C GLU A 67 -3.07 4.80 14.47
N GLY A 68 -2.27 3.94 13.82
CA GLY A 68 -2.20 2.51 14.12
C GLY A 68 -3.46 1.73 13.76
N VAL A 69 -4.33 2.28 12.91
CA VAL A 69 -5.52 1.60 12.38
C VAL A 69 -5.12 0.45 11.45
N ILE A 70 -4.01 0.62 10.71
CA ILE A 70 -3.39 -0.43 9.90
C ILE A 70 -1.91 -0.57 10.25
N ASP A 71 -1.40 -1.78 10.15
CA ASP A 71 0.00 -2.15 10.39
C ASP A 71 0.66 -2.81 9.17
N GLY A 72 -0.08 -2.94 8.06
CA GLY A 72 0.36 -3.60 6.82
C GLY A 72 0.24 -5.13 6.85
N SER A 73 -0.33 -5.71 7.91
CA SER A 73 -0.55 -7.17 8.01
C SER A 73 -1.73 -7.67 7.17
N ALA A 74 -2.72 -6.80 6.93
CA ALA A 74 -3.94 -7.11 6.21
C ALA A 74 -4.22 -6.09 5.11
N ARG A 75 -4.77 -6.58 3.98
CA ARG A 75 -5.15 -5.71 2.86
C ARG A 75 -6.23 -4.72 3.27
N THR A 76 -5.98 -3.44 3.05
CA THR A 76 -6.91 -2.35 3.35
C THR A 76 -7.18 -1.53 2.10
N TYR A 77 -8.45 -1.23 1.87
CA TYR A 77 -8.91 -0.56 0.65
C TYR A 77 -9.34 0.87 0.97
N PHE A 78 -8.83 1.83 0.21
CA PHE A 78 -9.16 3.24 0.34
C PHE A 78 -9.82 3.76 -0.93
N VAL A 79 -10.97 4.41 -0.76
CA VAL A 79 -11.74 5.05 -1.83
C VAL A 79 -12.25 6.40 -1.34
N ASN A 80 -12.00 7.46 -2.12
CA ASN A 80 -12.33 8.85 -1.76
C ASN A 80 -11.86 9.24 -0.34
N GLY A 81 -10.66 8.80 0.05
CA GLY A 81 -10.07 9.09 1.36
C GLY A 81 -10.71 8.36 2.54
N LYS A 82 -11.47 7.27 2.29
CA LYS A 82 -12.11 6.46 3.32
C LYS A 82 -11.72 4.99 3.19
N ILE A 83 -11.58 4.31 4.33
CA ILE A 83 -11.45 2.85 4.37
C ILE A 83 -12.80 2.24 4.01
N VAL A 84 -12.80 1.30 3.07
CA VAL A 84 -14.00 0.61 2.58
C VAL A 84 -13.80 -0.90 2.55
N SER A 85 -14.88 -1.65 2.43
CA SER A 85 -14.78 -3.10 2.20
C SER A 85 -14.25 -3.41 0.79
N LYS A 86 -13.70 -4.62 0.62
CA LYS A 86 -13.28 -5.14 -0.70
C LYS A 86 -14.41 -5.03 -1.74
N GLY A 87 -15.64 -5.38 -1.34
CA GLY A 87 -16.79 -5.35 -2.24
C GLY A 87 -17.12 -3.94 -2.72
N GLU A 88 -17.00 -2.94 -1.84
CA GLU A 88 -17.22 -1.53 -2.19
C GLU A 88 -16.09 -0.96 -3.05
N ALA A 89 -14.84 -1.35 -2.78
CA ALA A 89 -13.68 -0.91 -3.56
C ALA A 89 -13.85 -1.21 -5.06
N TYR A 90 -14.45 -2.36 -5.40
CA TYR A 90 -14.65 -2.79 -6.80
C TYR A 90 -15.97 -2.36 -7.44
N LYS A 91 -16.78 -1.48 -6.82
CA LYS A 91 -18.04 -0.98 -7.40
C LYS A 91 -17.88 0.08 -8.51
N GLY A 92 -16.71 0.16 -9.15
CA GLY A 92 -16.46 1.05 -10.29
C GLY A 92 -15.90 2.43 -9.94
N TYR A 93 -15.31 2.60 -8.75
CA TYR A 93 -14.51 3.79 -8.45
C TYR A 93 -13.22 3.76 -9.28
N GLY A 94 -13.01 4.76 -10.13
CA GLY A 94 -11.84 4.83 -11.02
C GLY A 94 -10.48 5.00 -10.32
N HIS A 95 -10.46 5.09 -8.99
CA HIS A 95 -9.27 5.34 -8.17
C HIS A 95 -9.39 4.66 -6.80
N VAL A 96 -8.84 3.44 -6.70
CA VAL A 96 -8.71 2.69 -5.44
C VAL A 96 -7.25 2.67 -5.03
N TRP A 97 -6.96 2.90 -3.74
CA TRP A 97 -5.65 2.62 -3.17
C TRP A 97 -5.73 1.38 -2.27
N ILE A 98 -4.69 0.54 -2.33
CA ILE A 98 -4.63 -0.71 -1.56
C ILE A 98 -3.30 -0.70 -0.82
N GLU A 99 -3.37 -0.83 0.50
CA GLU A 99 -2.24 -1.21 1.36
C GLU A 99 -2.35 -2.69 1.72
#